data_AF-A0A3C0WRM3-F1
#
_entry.id   AF-A0A3C0WRM3-F1
#
_cell.length_a   1.000
_cell.length_b   1.000
_cell.length_c   1.000
_cell.angle_alpha   90.00
_cell.angle_beta   90.00
_cell.angle_gamma   90.00
#
_symmetry.space_group_name_H-M   'P 1'
#
loop_
_entity.id
_entity.type
_entity.pdbx_description
1 polymer ?
#
loop_
_entity_poly.entity_id
_entity_poly.type
_entity_poly.pdbx_seq_one_letter_code
_entity_poly.pdbx_strand_id
1 'polypeptide(L)'
;MGVLLPGADTELLRQANERAFERFWGKTAPELMELRQTEAVEFLEEFRGLLYNNPFQLPENMILLGRALSILNGMCTGLDANFNLWQSVIPWAEKLVKAEGGSQWKIWTTEAVDILRSLASLPRRTEAVLTRLEQGRLEVRSSDLSRQVQRVTRSVNRLTAGLFFAALLFGGVQLYLAGEIVLAVGLGGGALVAFFAVLFART
;
A
#
# COMPACT_ATOMS: atom_id res chain seq x y z
N MET A 1 -9.06 -1.16 -11.27
CA MET A 1 -9.19 -1.54 -12.69
C MET A 1 -7.80 -1.66 -13.29
N GLY A 2 -7.37 -2.86 -13.68
CA GLY A 2 -6.01 -3.16 -14.17
C GLY A 2 -5.74 -2.70 -15.60
N VAL A 3 -6.04 -1.45 -15.91
CA VAL A 3 -5.82 -0.86 -17.25
C VAL A 3 -4.36 -0.40 -17.43
N LEU A 4 -3.64 -0.19 -16.32
CA LEU A 4 -2.27 0.31 -16.29
C LEU A 4 -1.29 -0.78 -15.84
N LEU A 5 -0.13 -0.87 -16.50
CA LEU A 5 0.95 -1.78 -16.14
C LEU A 5 1.54 -1.45 -14.75
N PRO A 6 2.02 -2.46 -13.98
CA PRO A 6 2.73 -2.21 -12.73
C PRO A 6 3.99 -1.37 -12.98
N GLY A 7 4.08 -0.18 -12.37
CA GLY A 7 5.21 0.75 -12.55
C GLY A 7 5.00 1.85 -13.59
N ALA A 8 3.79 1.99 -14.14
CA ALA A 8 3.47 3.07 -15.06
C ALA A 8 3.48 4.45 -14.37
N ASP A 9 4.21 5.41 -14.93
CA ASP A 9 4.23 6.80 -14.44
C ASP A 9 2.88 7.48 -14.72
N THR A 10 2.01 7.45 -13.71
CA THR A 10 0.65 7.97 -13.80
C THR A 10 0.59 9.48 -14.07
N GLU A 11 1.66 10.23 -13.81
CA GLU A 11 1.71 11.67 -14.03
C GLU A 11 2.06 11.98 -15.49
N LEU A 12 3.06 11.29 -16.04
CA LEU A 12 3.40 11.38 -17.46
C LEU A 12 2.22 10.93 -18.35
N LEU A 13 1.55 9.85 -17.95
CA LEU A 13 0.38 9.34 -18.66
C LEU A 13 -0.81 10.29 -18.55
N ARG A 14 -0.99 10.97 -17.42
CA ARG A 14 -2.05 11.99 -17.29
C ARG A 14 -1.81 13.16 -18.22
N GLN A 15 -0.60 13.70 -18.25
CA GLN A 15 -0.28 14.83 -19.14
C GLN A 15 -0.31 14.45 -20.62
N ALA A 16 0.15 13.24 -20.98
CA ALA A 16 0.04 12.73 -22.34
C ALA A 16 -1.42 12.49 -22.73
N ASN A 17 -2.22 11.93 -21.83
CA ASN A 17 -3.63 11.67 -22.06
C ASN A 17 -4.43 12.98 -22.11
N GLU A 18 -4.14 13.99 -21.29
CA GLU A 18 -4.80 15.31 -21.33
C GLU A 18 -4.51 16.05 -22.64
N ARG A 19 -3.24 16.08 -23.09
CA ARG A 19 -2.88 16.68 -24.39
C ARG A 19 -3.52 15.94 -25.57
N ALA A 20 -3.62 14.63 -25.47
CA ALA A 20 -4.36 13.83 -26.43
C ALA A 20 -5.86 14.14 -26.34
N PHE A 21 -6.45 14.15 -25.15
CA PHE A 21 -7.88 14.43 -24.95
C PHE A 21 -8.27 15.81 -25.47
N GLU A 22 -7.50 16.87 -25.22
CA GLU A 22 -7.80 18.22 -25.73
C GLU A 22 -7.76 18.29 -27.26
N ARG A 23 -6.90 17.48 -27.91
CA ARG A 23 -6.76 17.46 -29.37
C ARG A 23 -7.73 16.49 -30.06
N PHE A 24 -8.15 15.43 -29.37
CA PHE A 24 -8.89 14.30 -29.94
C PHE A 24 -10.32 14.13 -29.38
N TRP A 25 -10.63 14.62 -28.17
CA TRP A 25 -11.93 14.44 -27.50
C TRP A 25 -12.80 15.69 -27.65
N GLY A 26 -13.86 15.58 -28.43
CA GLY A 26 -14.80 16.68 -28.71
C GLY A 26 -15.22 16.77 -30.17
N LYS A 27 -14.51 16.09 -31.08
CA LYS A 27 -14.92 15.93 -32.48
C LYS A 27 -15.88 14.75 -32.61
N THR A 28 -17.04 15.00 -33.20
CA THR A 28 -18.07 13.99 -33.42
C THR A 28 -17.73 13.12 -34.65
N ALA A 29 -18.20 11.87 -34.69
CA ALA A 29 -17.96 10.96 -35.82
C ALA A 29 -18.31 11.56 -37.22
N PRO A 30 -19.32 12.44 -37.38
CA PRO A 30 -19.56 13.17 -38.63
C PRO A 30 -18.47 14.19 -38.98
N GLU A 31 -17.92 14.92 -38.02
CA GLU A 31 -16.82 15.88 -38.25
C GLU A 31 -15.51 15.19 -38.65
N LEU A 32 -15.33 13.92 -38.28
CA LEU A 32 -14.21 13.08 -38.75
C LEU A 32 -14.45 12.51 -40.16
N MET A 33 -15.70 12.37 -40.60
CA MET A 33 -16.05 11.92 -41.96
C MET A 33 -15.96 13.04 -43.00
N GLU A 34 -15.97 14.31 -42.57
CA GLU A 34 -15.74 15.48 -43.43
C GLU A 34 -14.24 15.77 -43.69
N LEU A 35 -13.33 15.07 -43.01
CA LEU A 35 -11.89 15.17 -43.23
C LEU A 35 -11.54 14.69 -44.65
N ARG A 36 -10.69 15.45 -45.34
CA ARG A 36 -10.14 14.99 -46.63
C ARG A 36 -9.41 13.67 -46.43
N GLN A 37 -9.43 12.80 -47.44
CA GLN A 37 -8.83 11.46 -47.39
C GLN A 37 -7.37 11.45 -46.89
N THR A 38 -6.61 12.53 -47.14
CA THR A 38 -5.26 12.77 -46.62
C THR A 38 -5.20 13.08 -45.12
N GLU A 39 -6.11 13.90 -44.60
CA GLU A 39 -6.19 14.23 -43.17
C GLU A 39 -6.63 13.01 -42.33
N ALA A 40 -7.46 12.12 -42.90
CA ALA A 40 -7.87 10.88 -42.25
C ALA A 40 -6.72 9.86 -42.10
N VAL A 41 -5.80 9.80 -43.07
CA VAL A 41 -4.62 8.93 -43.02
C VAL A 41 -3.60 9.44 -42.00
N GLU A 42 -3.35 10.74 -41.98
CA GLU A 42 -2.48 11.39 -40.99
C GLU A 42 -3.03 11.21 -39.56
N PHE A 43 -4.35 11.33 -39.40
CA PHE A 43 -5.06 11.01 -38.15
C PHE A 43 -4.84 9.55 -37.71
N LEU A 44 -4.92 8.59 -38.64
CA LEU A 44 -4.70 7.16 -38.33
C LEU A 44 -3.26 6.86 -37.92
N GLU A 45 -2.26 7.50 -38.54
CA GLU A 45 -0.86 7.33 -38.17
C GLU A 45 -0.56 7.89 -36.78
N GLU A 46 -1.05 9.09 -36.47
CA GLU A 46 -0.86 9.73 -35.16
C GLU A 46 -1.56 8.95 -34.05
N PHE A 47 -2.80 8.51 -34.30
CA PHE A 47 -3.57 7.68 -33.37
C PHE A 47 -2.90 6.32 -33.14
N ARG A 48 -2.37 5.68 -34.19
CA ARG A 48 -1.60 4.44 -34.07
C ARG A 48 -0.34 4.65 -33.23
N GLY A 49 0.39 5.75 -33.44
CA GLY A 49 1.56 6.10 -32.62
C GLY A 49 1.22 6.21 -31.13
N LEU A 50 0.07 6.81 -30.80
CA LEU A 50 -0.42 6.91 -29.42
C LEU A 50 -0.79 5.55 -28.82
N LEU A 51 -1.45 4.67 -29.59
CA LEU A 51 -1.81 3.33 -29.12
C LEU A 51 -0.58 2.45 -28.86
N TYR A 52 0.50 2.60 -29.64
CA TYR A 52 1.72 1.81 -29.47
C TYR A 52 2.65 2.35 -28.37
N ASN A 53 2.66 3.67 -28.15
CA ASN A 53 3.56 4.31 -27.20
C ASN A 53 2.96 4.44 -25.78
N ASN A 54 1.66 4.24 -25.61
CA ASN A 54 1.02 4.22 -24.29
C ASN A 54 0.79 2.79 -23.79
N PRO A 55 0.93 2.54 -22.47
CA PRO A 55 0.68 1.24 -21.84
C PRO A 55 -0.83 1.01 -21.64
N PHE A 56 -1.62 1.06 -22.71
CA PHE A 56 -3.05 0.82 -22.63
C PHE A 56 -3.36 -0.67 -22.82
N GLN A 57 -4.13 -1.25 -21.89
CA GLN A 57 -4.65 -2.62 -22.01
C GLN A 57 -6.17 -2.58 -22.10
N LEU A 58 -6.73 -3.11 -23.20
CA LEU A 58 -8.17 -3.32 -23.32
C LEU A 58 -8.60 -4.51 -22.44
N PRO A 59 -9.60 -4.36 -21.57
CA PRO A 59 -10.14 -5.48 -20.81
C PRO A 59 -10.63 -6.60 -21.74
N GLU A 60 -10.36 -7.85 -21.38
CA GLU A 60 -10.72 -9.04 -22.18
C GLU A 60 -12.20 -9.04 -22.60
N ASN A 61 -13.10 -8.68 -21.67
CA ASN A 61 -14.54 -8.62 -21.94
C ASN A 61 -14.92 -7.64 -23.06
N MET A 62 -14.20 -6.52 -23.19
CA MET A 62 -14.44 -5.54 -24.26
C MET A 62 -13.99 -6.09 -25.62
N ILE A 63 -12.87 -6.81 -25.64
CA ILE A 63 -12.35 -7.46 -26.86
C ILE A 63 -13.33 -8.57 -27.31
N LEU A 64 -13.78 -9.41 -26.38
CA LEU A 64 -14.76 -10.47 -26.65
C LEU A 64 -16.09 -9.90 -27.16
N LEU A 65 -16.56 -8.81 -26.55
CA LEU A 65 -17.77 -8.10 -27.01
C LEU A 65 -17.60 -7.57 -28.43
N GLY A 66 -16.49 -6.87 -28.72
CA GLY A 66 -16.19 -6.37 -30.06
C GLY A 66 -16.14 -7.50 -31.10
N ARG A 67 -15.54 -8.64 -30.75
CA ARG A 67 -15.53 -9.82 -31.62
C ARG A 67 -16.93 -10.37 -31.88
N ALA A 68 -17.75 -10.49 -30.83
CA ALA A 68 -19.12 -10.98 -30.96
C ALA A 68 -19.97 -10.06 -31.86
N LEU A 69 -19.89 -8.75 -31.64
CA LEU A 69 -20.59 -7.74 -32.45
C LEU A 69 -20.13 -7.74 -33.91
N SER A 70 -18.82 -7.88 -34.15
CA SER A 70 -18.27 -7.96 -35.51
C SER A 70 -18.73 -9.21 -36.26
N ILE A 71 -18.77 -10.38 -35.60
CA ILE A 71 -19.28 -11.62 -36.20
C ILE A 71 -20.77 -11.48 -36.50
N LEU A 72 -21.55 -10.96 -35.55
CA LEU A 72 -22.97 -10.70 -35.73
C LEU A 72 -23.21 -9.78 -36.93
N ASN A 73 -22.42 -8.71 -37.04
CA ASN A 73 -22.50 -7.79 -38.17
C ASN A 73 -22.11 -8.43 -39.49
N GLY A 74 -21.04 -9.22 -39.52
CA GLY A 74 -20.68 -9.99 -40.70
C GLY A 74 -21.79 -10.94 -41.16
N MET A 75 -22.45 -11.65 -40.24
CA MET A 75 -23.55 -12.55 -40.56
C MET A 75 -24.78 -11.81 -41.10
N CYS A 76 -25.18 -10.72 -40.46
CA CYS A 76 -26.37 -9.98 -40.87
C CYS A 76 -26.16 -9.16 -42.16
N THR A 77 -24.97 -8.57 -42.36
CA THR A 77 -24.63 -7.91 -43.64
C THR A 77 -24.55 -8.91 -44.80
N GLY A 78 -24.24 -10.18 -44.52
CA GLY A 78 -24.34 -11.26 -45.49
C GLY A 78 -25.77 -11.59 -45.95
N LEU A 79 -26.78 -11.26 -45.13
CA LEU A 79 -28.20 -11.44 -45.43
C LEU A 79 -28.83 -10.19 -46.07
N ASP A 80 -28.45 -9.00 -45.59
CA ASP A 80 -28.88 -7.71 -46.12
C ASP A 80 -27.67 -6.76 -46.18
N ALA A 81 -27.23 -6.42 -47.39
CA ALA A 81 -26.05 -5.60 -47.63
C ALA A 81 -26.16 -4.18 -47.03
N ASN A 82 -27.37 -3.69 -46.78
CA ASN A 82 -27.59 -2.36 -46.19
C ASN A 82 -27.74 -2.41 -44.67
N PHE A 83 -27.67 -3.60 -44.06
CA PHE A 83 -27.87 -3.77 -42.63
C PHE A 83 -26.66 -3.28 -41.83
N ASN A 84 -26.92 -2.41 -40.85
CA ASN A 84 -25.90 -1.83 -39.98
C ASN A 84 -26.30 -1.97 -38.50
N LEU A 85 -25.66 -2.88 -37.77
CA LEU A 85 -25.93 -3.11 -36.35
C LEU A 85 -25.61 -1.91 -35.47
N TRP A 86 -24.64 -1.08 -35.84
CA TRP A 86 -24.22 0.06 -35.02
C TRP A 86 -25.36 1.05 -34.83
N GLN A 87 -26.25 1.20 -35.82
CA GLN A 87 -27.42 2.07 -35.70
C GLN A 87 -28.40 1.61 -34.60
N SER A 88 -28.44 0.31 -34.29
CA SER A 88 -29.32 -0.24 -33.25
C SER A 88 -28.63 -0.32 -31.88
N VAL A 89 -27.31 -0.56 -31.86
CA VAL A 89 -26.54 -0.74 -30.63
C VAL A 89 -26.19 0.60 -29.97
N ILE A 90 -25.84 1.64 -30.74
CA ILE A 90 -25.43 2.95 -30.22
C ILE A 90 -26.49 3.56 -29.27
N PRO A 91 -27.79 3.62 -29.62
CA PRO A 91 -28.81 4.19 -28.73
C PRO A 91 -28.94 3.44 -27.40
N TRP A 92 -28.66 2.14 -27.39
CA TRP A 92 -28.70 1.33 -26.18
C TRP A 92 -27.46 1.58 -25.32
N ALA A 93 -26.28 1.67 -25.94
CA ALA A 93 -25.05 2.05 -25.25
C ALA A 93 -25.16 3.44 -24.61
N GLU A 94 -25.75 4.41 -25.31
CA GLU A 94 -26.00 5.75 -24.76
C GLU A 94 -26.95 5.72 -23.56
N LYS A 95 -28.02 4.92 -23.61
CA LYS A 95 -28.93 4.74 -22.47
C LYS A 95 -28.22 4.12 -21.28
N LEU A 96 -27.37 3.12 -21.51
CA LEU A 96 -26.59 2.47 -20.46
C LEU A 96 -25.61 3.45 -19.80
N VAL A 97 -24.84 4.20 -20.60
CA VAL A 97 -23.91 5.23 -20.10
C VAL A 97 -24.64 6.31 -19.31
N LYS A 98 -25.82 6.76 -19.77
CA LYS A 98 -26.65 7.74 -19.03
C LYS A 98 -27.20 7.17 -17.73
N ALA A 99 -27.60 5.90 -17.70
CA ALA A 99 -28.09 5.23 -16.49
C ALA A 99 -26.96 5.02 -15.46
N GLU A 100 -25.77 4.65 -15.90
CA GLU A 100 -24.58 4.47 -15.04
C GLU A 100 -24.04 5.83 -14.55
N GLY A 101 -24.08 6.87 -15.40
CA GLY A 101 -23.61 8.22 -15.07
C GLY A 101 -24.32 8.88 -13.88
N GLY A 102 -25.60 8.55 -13.64
CA GLY A 102 -26.32 8.97 -12.44
C GLY A 102 -25.81 8.30 -11.15
N SER A 103 -25.22 7.10 -11.24
CA SER A 103 -24.63 6.38 -10.11
C SER A 103 -23.32 7.01 -9.64
N GLN A 104 -22.53 7.58 -10.56
CA GLN A 104 -21.27 8.25 -10.26
C GLN A 104 -21.45 9.46 -9.32
N TRP A 105 -22.58 10.17 -9.41
CA TRP A 105 -22.93 11.28 -8.50
C TRP A 105 -23.19 10.79 -7.06
N LYS A 106 -23.76 9.58 -6.93
CA LYS A 106 -24.04 8.93 -5.64
C LYS A 106 -22.75 8.40 -4.98
N ILE A 107 -21.79 7.97 -5.79
CA ILE A 107 -20.46 7.56 -5.34
C ILE A 107 -19.68 8.79 -4.84
N TRP A 108 -19.65 9.88 -5.62
CA TRP A 108 -18.98 11.13 -5.23
C TRP A 108 -19.53 11.74 -3.93
N THR A 109 -20.84 11.70 -3.73
CA THR A 109 -21.46 12.21 -2.48
C THR A 109 -21.11 11.37 -1.27
N THR A 110 -21.03 10.04 -1.41
CA THR A 110 -20.67 9.14 -0.31
C THR A 110 -19.19 9.29 0.07
N GLU A 111 -18.32 9.37 -0.94
CA GLU A 111 -16.88 9.49 -0.76
C GLU A 111 -16.48 10.88 -0.22
N ALA A 112 -17.15 11.94 -0.67
CA ALA A 112 -16.98 13.28 -0.10
C ALA A 112 -17.42 13.36 1.38
N VAL A 113 -18.50 12.66 1.76
CA VAL A 113 -18.95 12.59 3.16
C VAL A 113 -17.94 11.85 4.03
N ASP A 114 -17.32 10.78 3.53
CA ASP A 114 -16.31 10.04 4.27
C ASP A 114 -14.97 10.79 4.40
N ILE A 115 -14.60 11.58 3.38
CA ILE A 115 -13.48 12.53 3.44
C ILE A 115 -13.77 13.64 4.46
N LEU A 116 -14.97 14.23 4.44
CA LEU A 116 -15.42 15.23 5.41
C LEU A 116 -15.45 14.69 6.84
N ARG A 117 -15.92 13.45 7.05
CA ARG A 117 -15.87 12.78 8.36
C ARG A 117 -14.44 12.56 8.84
N SER A 118 -13.55 12.17 7.93
CA SER A 118 -12.13 11.98 8.24
C SER A 118 -11.46 13.31 8.60
N LEU A 119 -11.70 14.38 7.83
CA LEU A 119 -11.23 15.74 8.10
C LEU A 119 -11.82 16.33 9.39
N ALA A 120 -13.09 16.05 9.71
CA ALA A 120 -13.72 16.48 10.95
C ALA A 120 -13.17 15.74 12.20
N SER A 121 -12.62 14.53 12.01
CA SER A 121 -12.01 13.74 13.10
C SER A 121 -10.55 14.10 13.37
N LEU A 122 -9.87 14.73 12.41
CA LEU A 122 -8.47 15.17 12.50
C LEU A 122 -8.20 16.28 13.53
N PRO A 123 -8.97 17.39 13.60
CA PRO A 123 -8.64 18.51 14.50
C PRO A 123 -8.59 18.05 15.95
N ARG A 124 -9.47 17.13 16.36
CA ARG A 124 -9.51 16.58 17.73
C ARG A 124 -8.27 15.78 18.10
N ARG A 125 -7.56 15.20 17.12
CA ARG A 125 -6.27 14.51 17.34
C ARG A 125 -5.10 15.49 17.31
N THR A 126 -5.16 16.51 16.44
CA THR A 126 -4.15 17.57 16.37
C THR A 126 -4.14 18.41 17.63
N GLU A 127 -5.30 18.76 18.17
CA GLU A 127 -5.46 19.55 19.40
C GLU A 127 -4.92 18.78 20.61
N ALA A 128 -5.18 17.47 20.71
CA ALA A 128 -4.62 16.63 21.75
C ALA A 128 -3.08 16.51 21.69
N VAL A 129 -2.48 16.58 20.49
CA VAL A 129 -1.02 16.58 20.30
C VAL A 129 -0.44 17.97 20.59
N LEU A 130 -1.11 19.03 20.15
CA LEU A 130 -0.70 20.42 20.37
C LEU A 130 -0.76 20.80 21.85
N THR A 131 -1.82 20.42 22.57
CA THR A 131 -1.93 20.60 24.03
C THR A 131 -0.83 19.82 24.78
N ARG A 132 -0.40 18.65 24.28
CA ARG A 132 0.72 17.89 24.86
C ARG A 132 2.09 18.53 24.57
N LEU A 133 2.24 19.17 23.41
CA LEU A 133 3.41 19.98 23.03
C LEU A 133 3.52 21.23 23.91
N GLU A 134 2.45 22.01 24.05
CA GLU A 134 2.41 23.26 24.82
C GLU A 134 2.67 23.04 26.31
N GLN A 135 2.25 21.90 26.85
CA GLN A 135 2.48 21.56 28.25
C GLN A 135 3.91 21.04 28.51
N GLY A 136 4.79 21.03 27.50
CA GLY A 136 6.15 20.49 27.61
C GLY A 136 6.18 18.99 27.94
N ARG A 137 5.04 18.30 27.78
CA ARG A 137 4.83 16.90 28.14
C ARG A 137 4.84 15.97 26.94
N LEU A 138 5.63 16.32 25.92
CA LEU A 138 6.08 15.30 24.99
C LEU A 138 7.13 14.43 25.71
N GLU A 139 6.65 13.63 26.66
CA GLU A 139 7.29 12.34 26.91
C GLU A 139 7.19 11.59 25.59
N VAL A 140 8.22 11.72 24.76
CA VAL A 140 8.55 10.68 23.79
C VAL A 140 8.76 9.46 24.66
N ARG A 141 7.68 8.71 24.92
CA ARG A 141 7.73 7.32 25.37
C ARG A 141 8.38 6.55 24.24
N SER A 142 9.68 6.76 24.10
CA SER A 142 10.61 5.90 23.41
C SER A 142 10.60 4.62 24.23
N SER A 143 9.60 3.79 23.94
CA SER A 143 9.55 2.43 24.49
C SER A 143 10.85 1.69 24.17
N ASP A 144 11.54 2.10 23.11
CA ASP A 144 12.86 1.60 22.72
C ASP A 144 13.99 2.03 23.66
N LEU A 145 14.05 3.28 24.14
CA LEU A 145 15.09 3.68 25.11
C LEU A 145 14.91 2.97 26.45
N SER A 146 13.67 2.89 26.96
CA SER A 146 13.40 2.20 28.23
C SER A 146 13.77 0.71 28.17
N ARG A 147 13.50 0.05 27.02
CA ARG A 147 13.88 -1.35 26.77
C ARG A 147 15.38 -1.52 26.63
N GLN A 148 16.08 -0.58 25.99
CA GLN A 148 17.55 -0.63 25.87
C GLN A 148 18.22 -0.42 27.23
N VAL A 149 17.77 0.54 28.03
CA VAL A 149 18.28 0.78 29.39
C VAL A 149 18.06 -0.45 30.27
N GLN A 150 16.87 -1.04 30.27
CA GLN A 150 16.61 -2.29 31.02
C GLN A 150 17.49 -3.45 30.56
N ARG A 151 17.79 -3.56 29.27
CA ARG A 151 18.71 -4.59 28.75
C ARG A 151 20.13 -4.37 29.26
N VAL A 152 20.60 -3.13 29.30
CA VAL A 152 21.93 -2.78 29.82
C VAL A 152 22.02 -3.05 31.33
N THR A 153 21.05 -2.60 32.12
CA THR A 153 21.03 -2.85 33.57
C THR A 153 21.00 -4.35 33.90
N ARG A 154 20.27 -5.15 33.11
CA ARG A 154 20.25 -6.62 33.26
C ARG A 154 21.61 -7.25 32.95
N SER A 155 22.30 -6.79 31.91
CA SER A 155 23.64 -7.27 31.59
C SER A 155 24.64 -6.95 32.72
N VAL A 156 24.58 -5.73 33.27
CA VAL A 156 25.42 -5.33 34.40
C VAL A 156 25.16 -6.21 35.63
N ASN A 157 23.90 -6.40 36.02
CA ASN A 157 23.56 -7.23 37.18
C ASN A 157 24.01 -8.69 37.03
N ARG A 158 23.95 -9.26 35.82
CA ARG A 158 24.44 -10.62 35.54
C ARG A 158 25.96 -10.71 35.64
N LEU A 159 26.69 -9.69 35.19
CA LEU A 159 28.14 -9.63 35.34
C LEU A 159 28.55 -9.55 36.81
N THR A 160 27.90 -8.67 37.59
CA THR A 160 28.17 -8.53 39.02
C THR A 160 27.89 -9.84 39.76
N ALA A 161 26.75 -10.49 39.51
CA ALA A 161 26.40 -11.75 40.16
C ALA A 161 27.31 -12.92 39.73
N GLY A 162 27.76 -12.95 38.46
CA GLY A 162 28.78 -13.90 37.99
C GLY A 162 30.13 -13.71 38.68
N LEU A 163 30.52 -12.45 38.96
CA LEU A 163 31.76 -12.13 39.68
C LEU A 163 31.70 -12.64 41.14
N PHE A 164 30.58 -12.42 41.83
CA PHE A 164 30.35 -12.95 43.18
C PHE A 164 30.35 -14.48 43.19
N PHE A 165 29.69 -15.11 42.21
CA PHE A 165 29.71 -16.57 42.07
C PHE A 165 31.13 -17.11 41.90
N ALA A 166 31.94 -16.51 41.02
CA ALA A 166 33.33 -16.91 40.83
C ALA A 166 34.14 -16.76 42.14
N ALA A 167 34.03 -15.61 42.82
CA ALA A 167 34.73 -15.36 44.07
C ALA A 167 34.33 -16.36 45.18
N LEU A 168 33.03 -16.65 45.33
CA LEU A 168 32.51 -17.63 46.27
C LEU A 168 32.97 -19.05 45.94
N LEU A 169 32.97 -19.41 44.64
CA LEU A 169 33.40 -20.73 44.18
C LEU A 169 34.90 -20.95 44.41
N PHE A 170 35.74 -19.99 44.03
CA PHE A 170 37.18 -20.06 44.30
C PHE A 170 37.47 -20.06 45.80
N GLY A 171 36.77 -19.24 46.60
CA GLY A 171 36.90 -19.24 48.05
C GLY A 171 36.49 -20.57 48.69
N GLY A 172 35.38 -21.16 48.25
CA GLY A 172 34.91 -22.47 48.71
C GLY A 172 35.87 -23.61 48.34
N VAL A 173 36.42 -23.59 47.11
CA VAL A 173 37.43 -24.56 46.67
C VAL A 173 38.69 -24.45 47.52
N GLN A 174 39.21 -23.24 47.74
CA GLN A 174 40.41 -23.01 48.54
C GLN A 174 40.25 -23.50 50.00
N LEU A 175 39.09 -23.27 50.61
CA LEU A 175 38.80 -23.73 51.98
C LEU A 175 38.58 -25.25 52.07
N TYR A 176 38.01 -25.85 51.04
CA TYR A 176 37.91 -27.31 50.94
C TYR A 176 39.30 -27.95 50.90
N LEU A 177 40.23 -27.39 50.12
CA LEU A 177 41.63 -27.83 50.08
C LEU A 177 42.35 -27.63 51.44
N ALA A 178 41.92 -26.67 52.26
CA ALA A 178 42.46 -26.43 53.60
C ALA A 178 41.93 -27.37 54.70
N GLY A 179 40.99 -28.27 54.39
CA GLY A 179 40.45 -29.27 55.33
C GLY A 179 39.33 -28.78 56.26
N GLU A 180 38.91 -27.52 56.14
CA GLU A 180 37.82 -26.89 56.90
C GLU A 180 36.46 -27.14 56.24
N ILE A 181 35.94 -28.37 56.39
CA ILE A 181 34.73 -28.85 55.70
C ILE A 181 33.48 -27.99 56.02
N VAL A 182 33.35 -27.49 57.26
CA VAL A 182 32.17 -26.74 57.70
C VAL A 182 32.10 -25.36 57.02
N LEU A 183 33.23 -24.66 56.91
CA LEU A 183 33.32 -23.37 56.22
C LEU A 183 33.19 -23.53 54.70
N ALA A 184 33.73 -24.63 54.14
CA ALA A 184 33.60 -24.95 52.73
C ALA A 184 32.13 -25.19 52.31
N VAL A 185 31.35 -25.91 53.13
CA VAL A 185 29.92 -26.12 52.88
C VAL A 185 29.13 -24.82 52.97
N GLY A 186 29.46 -23.92 53.91
CA GLY A 186 28.84 -22.60 54.03
C GLY A 186 29.05 -21.72 52.80
N LEU A 187 30.30 -21.64 52.30
CA LEU A 187 30.63 -20.88 51.09
C LEU A 187 30.12 -21.53 49.81
N GLY A 188 30.12 -22.87 49.73
CA GLY A 188 29.49 -23.61 48.64
C GLY A 188 27.98 -23.36 48.56
N GLY A 189 27.30 -23.29 49.71
CA GLY A 189 25.89 -22.89 49.79
C GLY A 189 25.67 -21.45 49.29
N GLY A 190 26.52 -20.51 49.68
CA GLY A 190 26.50 -19.14 49.17
C GLY A 190 26.71 -19.06 47.65
N ALA A 191 27.61 -19.88 47.10
CA ALA A 191 27.83 -19.99 45.67
C ALA A 191 26.59 -20.52 44.93
N LEU A 192 25.90 -21.52 45.48
CA LEU A 192 24.66 -22.03 44.90
C LEU A 192 23.55 -20.97 44.89
N VAL A 193 23.39 -20.19 45.97
CA VAL A 193 22.42 -19.09 46.01
C VAL A 193 22.74 -18.01 44.97
N ALA A 194 24.01 -17.63 44.83
CA ALA A 194 24.46 -16.69 43.82
C ALA A 194 24.21 -17.23 42.39
N PHE A 195 24.45 -18.52 42.17
CA PHE A 195 24.17 -19.20 40.90
C PHE A 195 22.68 -19.19 40.55
N PHE A 196 21.82 -19.53 41.52
CA PHE A 196 20.37 -19.48 41.34
C PHE A 196 19.87 -18.05 41.09
N ALA A 197 20.42 -17.04 41.76
CA ALA A 197 20.08 -15.64 41.50
C ALA A 197 20.44 -15.21 40.06
N VAL A 198 21.56 -15.68 39.50
CA VAL A 198 21.95 -15.44 38.10
C VAL A 198 21.02 -16.13 37.11
N LEU A 199 20.57 -17.35 37.43
CA LEU A 199 19.73 -18.18 36.58
C LEU A 199 18.27 -17.70 36.56
N PHE A 200 17.74 -17.27 37.71
CA PHE A 200 16.36 -16.80 37.87
C PHE A 200 16.15 -15.31 37.60
N ALA A 201 17.21 -14.53 37.34
CA ALA A 201 17.10 -13.16 36.82
C ALA A 201 16.52 -13.09 35.37
N ARG A 202 15.80 -14.13 34.94
CA ARG A 202 15.39 -14.41 33.55
C ARG A 202 13.88 -14.27 33.29
N THR A 203 13.10 -13.87 34.28
CA THR A 203 11.68 -13.47 34.12
C THR A 203 11.47 -12.09 34.71
#